data_AF-A0A9P4HVK6-F1
#
_entry.id   AF-A0A9P4HVK6-F1
#
_cell.length_a   1.000
_cell.length_b   1.000
_cell.length_c   1.000
_cell.angle_alpha   90.00
_cell.angle_beta   90.00
_cell.angle_gamma   90.00
#
_symmetry.space_group_name_H-M   'P 1'
#
loop_
_entity.id
_entity.type
_entity.pdbx_description
1 polymer ?
#
loop_
_entity_poly.entity_id
_entity_poly.type
_entity_poly.pdbx_seq_one_letter_code
_entity_poly.pdbx_strand_id
1 'polypeptide(L)'
;ISSAAAPATTVLSVSSAVASGAFYQTSTPSEPSSSSSPIPAQTSSAPSASNPESPSASGIHANFPSGSIKCTDFPSDFGATPLYNQGLGGWIGIQKAGTIESDGALNNIETMVSDLCTDGNCCQEGDYCSYACPPGYQKSQWPKVQGETGQSVGGIQCQNGYLTLTNPEYHTLCIPGVDAVTVKVENKLPGNASICRTDYPGTEGMYIPLGTVSGETYPLTVPDGSTYYHWEGKSTSAQYYVNNLNVSPGDGCIWGDGSEPVGNWAPLVIGAGYSQGQAWLSLMPNHPTTYANLDFTIEIVGDNVSNTCRYSKGQYCS
;
A
#
# COMPACT_ATOMS: atom_id res chain seq x y z
N ILE A 1 14.47 -68.43 -18.70
CA ILE A 1 13.78 -67.56 -17.72
C ILE A 1 14.58 -66.26 -17.70
N SER A 2 14.15 -65.27 -18.47
CA SER A 2 14.86 -64.00 -18.66
C SER A 2 14.15 -62.93 -17.84
N SER A 3 14.84 -62.36 -16.85
CA SER A 3 14.32 -61.27 -16.01
C SER A 3 14.68 -59.93 -16.64
N ALA A 4 13.66 -59.17 -17.05
CA ALA A 4 13.79 -57.78 -17.46
C ALA A 4 13.56 -56.86 -16.26
N ALA A 5 14.51 -55.95 -16.00
CA ALA A 5 14.40 -54.90 -14.99
C ALA A 5 13.62 -53.69 -15.55
N ALA A 6 12.71 -53.15 -14.73
CA ALA A 6 11.96 -51.92 -15.04
C ALA A 6 12.77 -50.66 -14.69
N PRO A 7 12.59 -49.53 -15.40
CA PRO A 7 13.32 -48.30 -15.10
C PRO A 7 12.62 -47.47 -14.01
N ALA A 8 13.43 -46.83 -13.16
CA ALA A 8 13.01 -45.93 -12.11
C ALA A 8 12.61 -44.56 -12.68
N THR A 9 11.44 -44.06 -12.28
CA THR A 9 10.93 -42.73 -12.64
C THR A 9 11.55 -41.68 -11.72
N THR A 10 12.30 -40.74 -12.28
CA THR A 10 12.88 -39.60 -11.56
C THR A 10 11.88 -38.46 -11.55
N VAL A 11 11.43 -38.03 -10.37
CA VAL A 11 10.54 -36.88 -10.20
C VAL A 11 11.39 -35.63 -10.02
N LEU A 12 11.35 -34.72 -11.00
CA LEU A 12 12.01 -33.42 -10.93
C LEU A 12 11.12 -32.44 -10.16
N SER A 13 11.61 -32.00 -9.00
CA SER A 13 11.05 -30.88 -8.23
C SER A 13 11.45 -29.57 -8.89
N VAL A 14 10.48 -28.80 -9.37
CA VAL A 14 10.68 -27.45 -9.91
C VAL A 14 10.25 -26.45 -8.83
N SER A 15 11.22 -25.93 -8.07
CA SER A 15 11.02 -24.73 -7.25
C SER A 15 11.15 -23.51 -8.14
N SER A 16 10.05 -22.80 -8.36
CA SER A 16 10.06 -21.48 -9.00
C SER A 16 10.10 -20.42 -7.90
N ALA A 17 11.29 -19.88 -7.63
CA ALA A 17 11.45 -18.71 -6.78
C ALA A 17 11.08 -17.45 -7.60
N VAL A 18 10.09 -16.70 -7.13
CA VAL A 18 9.68 -15.42 -7.72
C VAL A 18 10.65 -14.36 -7.21
N ALA A 19 11.49 -13.83 -8.09
CA ALA A 19 12.45 -12.78 -7.76
C ALA A 19 11.71 -11.44 -7.58
N SER A 20 11.78 -10.88 -6.37
CA SER A 20 11.37 -9.50 -6.09
C SER A 20 12.53 -8.56 -6.45
N GLY A 21 12.28 -7.59 -7.33
CA GLY A 21 13.27 -6.59 -7.73
C GLY A 21 13.49 -5.58 -6.61
N ALA A 22 14.71 -5.52 -6.08
CA ALA A 22 15.16 -4.47 -5.18
C ALA A 22 16.02 -3.47 -5.96
N PHE A 23 15.62 -2.21 -6.00
CA PHE A 23 16.46 -1.12 -6.50
C PHE A 23 17.29 -0.53 -5.36
N TYR A 24 18.60 -0.46 -5.56
CA TYR A 24 19.55 0.21 -4.67
C TYR A 24 19.91 1.58 -5.25
N GLN A 25 19.80 2.64 -4.44
CA GLN A 25 20.38 3.94 -4.75
C GLN A 25 21.48 4.25 -3.74
N THR A 26 22.69 4.43 -4.24
CA THR A 26 23.92 4.65 -3.47
C THR A 26 24.00 6.11 -3.01
N SER A 27 23.98 6.36 -1.71
CA SER A 27 24.33 7.67 -1.14
C SER A 27 25.57 7.54 -0.23
N THR A 28 26.57 8.38 -0.52
CA THR A 28 27.81 8.49 0.25
C THR A 28 27.56 9.26 1.56
N PRO A 29 28.01 8.78 2.73
CA PRO A 29 27.81 9.50 3.99
C PRO A 29 28.82 10.63 4.16
N SER A 30 28.34 11.81 4.57
CA SER A 30 29.14 12.85 5.20
C SER A 30 28.85 12.84 6.71
N GLU A 31 29.92 12.75 7.50
CA GLU A 31 29.90 12.64 8.95
C GLU A 31 29.61 13.99 9.63
N PRO A 32 28.72 14.07 10.63
CA PRO A 32 28.70 15.19 11.55
C PRO A 32 29.14 14.79 12.96
N SER A 33 29.99 15.65 13.53
CA SER A 33 30.55 15.56 14.88
C SER A 33 29.49 15.74 15.96
N SER A 34 29.61 14.93 17.02
CA SER A 34 28.77 14.94 18.21
C SER A 34 29.20 16.02 19.20
N SER A 35 28.21 16.74 19.76
CA SER A 35 28.34 17.35 21.08
C SER A 35 26.98 17.34 21.79
N SER A 36 26.93 16.69 22.94
CA SER A 36 25.76 16.48 23.77
C SER A 36 25.77 17.43 24.97
N SER A 37 24.59 17.91 25.37
CA SER A 37 24.32 18.40 26.74
C SER A 37 22.82 18.27 27.04
N PRO A 38 22.42 17.81 28.25
CA PRO A 38 21.04 17.46 28.56
C PRO A 38 20.24 18.65 29.13
N ILE A 39 18.94 18.71 28.86
CA ILE A 39 17.99 19.63 29.50
C ILE A 39 16.81 18.83 30.09
N PRO A 40 16.28 19.20 31.28
CA PRO A 40 15.58 18.29 32.18
C PRO A 40 14.10 18.07 31.85
N ALA A 41 13.60 16.93 32.33
CA ALA A 41 12.20 16.49 32.26
C ALA A 41 11.21 17.52 32.84
N GLN A 42 10.18 17.86 32.06
CA GLN A 42 8.93 18.43 32.56
C GLN A 42 7.79 17.44 32.36
N THR A 43 7.19 17.07 33.49
CA THR A 43 5.94 16.32 33.58
C THR A 43 4.77 17.22 33.21
N SER A 44 4.15 16.99 32.06
CA SER A 44 2.83 17.51 31.74
C SER A 44 1.89 16.36 31.41
N SER A 45 0.86 16.20 32.24
CA SER A 45 -0.27 15.30 32.11
C SER A 45 -0.97 15.47 30.75
N ALA A 46 -1.02 14.40 29.97
CA ALA A 46 -1.71 14.36 28.68
C ALA A 46 -3.24 14.46 28.87
N PRO A 47 -3.95 15.30 28.11
CA PRO A 47 -5.40 15.19 27.98
C PRO A 47 -5.72 14.02 27.04
N SER A 48 -6.77 13.25 27.39
CA SER A 48 -7.30 12.17 26.57
C SER A 48 -7.63 12.65 25.16
N ALA A 49 -6.91 12.11 24.17
CA ALA A 49 -7.20 12.35 22.77
C ALA A 49 -8.50 11.62 22.39
N SER A 50 -9.54 12.40 22.12
CA SER A 50 -10.71 11.97 21.37
C SER A 50 -10.30 11.69 19.92
N ASN A 51 -10.63 10.50 19.42
CA ASN A 51 -10.41 10.04 18.05
C ASN A 51 -10.87 11.09 17.02
N PRO A 52 -10.09 11.36 15.96
CA PRO A 52 -10.67 11.75 14.69
C PRO A 52 -11.38 10.50 14.13
N GLU A 53 -12.70 10.55 14.01
CA GLU A 53 -13.41 9.68 13.07
C GLU A 53 -12.70 9.80 11.71
N SER A 54 -12.27 8.67 11.14
CA SER A 54 -11.93 8.63 9.72
C SER A 54 -13.13 9.20 8.96
N PRO A 55 -12.96 10.23 8.10
CA PRO A 55 -14.08 10.80 7.37
C PRO A 55 -14.77 9.67 6.60
N SER A 56 -16.02 9.36 6.97
CA SER A 56 -16.78 8.29 6.33
C SER A 56 -16.94 8.67 4.86
N ALA A 57 -16.27 7.95 3.97
CA ALA A 57 -16.38 8.22 2.55
C ALA A 57 -17.82 7.98 2.10
N SER A 58 -18.55 9.06 1.78
CA SER A 58 -19.91 8.98 1.27
C SER A 58 -19.91 8.53 -0.19
N GLY A 59 -21.00 7.91 -0.64
CA GLY A 59 -21.17 7.56 -2.05
C GLY A 59 -20.18 6.53 -2.58
N ILE A 60 -19.71 5.59 -1.76
CA ILE A 60 -18.77 4.53 -2.19
C ILE A 60 -19.27 3.67 -3.37
N HIS A 61 -20.59 3.62 -3.56
CA HIS A 61 -21.25 2.94 -4.68
C HIS A 61 -21.77 3.90 -5.76
N ALA A 62 -21.52 5.21 -5.62
CA ALA A 62 -21.97 6.21 -6.57
C ALA A 62 -21.07 6.20 -7.81
N ASN A 63 -21.69 6.29 -9.00
CA ASN A 63 -20.96 6.48 -10.23
C ASN A 63 -20.27 7.84 -10.21
N PHE A 64 -18.99 7.86 -10.56
CA PHE A 64 -18.19 9.06 -10.65
C PHE A 64 -18.53 9.84 -11.93
N PRO A 65 -18.89 11.14 -11.82
CA PRO A 65 -19.24 11.98 -12.97
C PRO A 65 -17.95 12.46 -13.65
N SER A 66 -17.32 11.57 -14.40
CA SER A 66 -16.08 11.83 -15.13
C SER A 66 -16.18 13.12 -15.97
N GLY A 67 -15.18 13.99 -15.85
CA GLY A 67 -15.10 15.26 -16.55
C GLY A 67 -16.00 16.37 -15.97
N SER A 68 -16.59 16.18 -14.79
CA SER A 68 -17.50 17.17 -14.17
C SER A 68 -17.00 17.75 -12.84
N ILE A 69 -16.17 17.03 -12.10
CA ILE A 69 -15.58 17.51 -10.82
C ILE A 69 -14.30 18.26 -11.13
N LYS A 70 -14.09 19.45 -10.57
CA LYS A 70 -12.85 20.22 -10.82
C LYS A 70 -11.65 19.49 -10.22
N CYS A 71 -10.48 19.61 -10.84
CA CYS A 71 -9.25 19.01 -10.28
C CYS A 71 -8.86 19.57 -8.90
N THR A 72 -9.36 20.77 -8.57
CA THR A 72 -9.18 21.41 -7.26
C THR A 72 -10.02 20.78 -6.16
N ASP A 73 -11.02 19.96 -6.51
CA ASP A 73 -11.99 19.41 -5.57
C ASP A 73 -11.66 17.93 -5.33
N PHE A 74 -11.45 17.55 -4.08
CA PHE A 74 -11.22 16.15 -3.75
C PHE A 74 -12.54 15.36 -3.79
N PRO A 75 -12.61 14.18 -4.44
CA PRO A 75 -13.88 13.51 -4.74
C PRO A 75 -14.44 12.65 -3.58
N SER A 76 -14.53 13.22 -2.37
CA SER A 76 -15.02 12.51 -1.17
C SER A 76 -16.46 12.02 -1.28
N ASP A 77 -17.29 12.68 -2.08
CA ASP A 77 -18.70 12.29 -2.33
C ASP A 77 -18.84 10.98 -3.12
N PHE A 78 -17.72 10.42 -3.62
CA PHE A 78 -17.67 9.22 -4.47
C PHE A 78 -16.78 8.11 -3.89
N GLY A 79 -16.63 8.07 -2.57
CA GLY A 79 -15.93 7.02 -1.84
C GLY A 79 -14.43 7.26 -1.62
N ALA A 80 -13.82 8.26 -2.26
CA ALA A 80 -12.41 8.58 -2.03
C ALA A 80 -12.21 9.15 -0.61
N THR A 81 -11.20 8.64 0.10
CA THR A 81 -10.86 9.09 1.45
C THR A 81 -9.67 10.04 1.40
N PRO A 82 -9.80 11.30 1.84
CA PRO A 82 -8.69 12.24 1.82
C PRO A 82 -7.69 11.92 2.92
N LEU A 83 -6.40 11.88 2.57
CA LEU A 83 -5.30 11.71 3.52
C LEU A 83 -4.34 12.90 3.42
N TYR A 84 -4.16 13.61 4.53
CA TYR A 84 -3.42 14.87 4.53
C TYR A 84 -1.95 14.73 4.96
N ASN A 85 -1.55 13.57 5.48
CA ASN A 85 -0.21 13.35 6.02
C ASN A 85 0.90 13.52 4.99
N GLN A 86 0.60 13.31 3.70
CA GLN A 86 1.57 13.48 2.62
C GLN A 86 1.76 14.95 2.20
N GLY A 87 0.97 15.89 2.74
CA GLY A 87 0.98 17.28 2.29
C GLY A 87 0.46 17.47 0.86
N LEU A 88 -0.22 16.46 0.29
CA LEU A 88 -0.71 16.46 -1.09
C LEU A 88 -2.21 16.77 -1.19
N GLY A 89 -2.74 17.63 -0.31
CA GLY A 89 -4.13 18.11 -0.47
C GLY A 89 -5.21 17.02 -0.37
N GLY A 90 -4.93 15.93 0.35
CA GLY A 90 -5.83 14.78 0.46
C GLY A 90 -5.50 13.63 -0.49
N TRP A 91 -4.75 13.89 -1.56
CA TRP A 91 -4.25 12.85 -2.47
C TRP A 91 -3.14 12.03 -1.80
N ILE A 92 -3.02 10.76 -2.18
CA ILE A 92 -1.97 9.87 -1.65
C ILE A 92 -0.76 9.79 -2.56
N GLY A 93 -0.86 10.31 -3.77
CA GLY A 93 0.23 10.30 -4.74
C GLY A 93 -0.21 11.05 -5.99
N ILE A 94 0.70 11.82 -6.58
CA ILE A 94 0.41 12.58 -7.80
C ILE A 94 1.58 12.37 -8.74
N GLN A 95 1.29 11.82 -9.91
CA GLN A 95 2.27 11.50 -10.93
C GLN A 95 1.99 12.29 -12.19
N LYS A 96 2.98 13.04 -12.65
CA LYS A 96 2.97 13.70 -13.95
C LYS A 96 3.79 12.88 -14.91
N ALA A 97 3.19 12.48 -16.03
CA ALA A 97 3.87 11.69 -17.03
C ALA A 97 3.96 12.45 -18.35
N GLY A 98 5.08 12.29 -19.04
CA GLY A 98 5.14 12.47 -20.48
C GLY A 98 4.59 11.23 -21.20
N THR A 99 4.40 11.36 -22.52
CA THR A 99 3.99 10.26 -23.38
C THR A 99 5.05 10.04 -24.45
N ILE A 100 5.40 8.77 -24.73
CA ILE A 100 6.18 8.42 -25.92
C ILE A 100 5.21 8.13 -27.07
N GLU A 101 5.39 8.82 -28.19
CA GLU A 101 4.47 8.73 -29.33
C GLU A 101 4.52 7.38 -30.09
N SER A 102 5.57 6.57 -29.90
CA SER A 102 5.80 5.36 -30.70
C SER A 102 5.28 4.05 -30.14
N ASP A 103 5.09 3.94 -28.82
CA ASP A 103 4.61 2.73 -28.12
C ASP A 103 3.43 3.02 -27.17
N GLY A 104 3.10 4.29 -27.00
CA GLY A 104 2.05 4.75 -26.13
C GLY A 104 2.37 4.60 -24.65
N ALA A 105 3.60 4.24 -24.25
CA ALA A 105 4.03 4.12 -22.85
C ALA A 105 4.21 5.50 -22.18
N LEU A 106 4.04 5.53 -20.85
CA LEU A 106 4.31 6.74 -20.07
C LEU A 106 5.82 6.84 -19.80
N ASN A 107 6.41 8.02 -20.04
CA ASN A 107 7.80 8.30 -19.74
C ASN A 107 7.94 9.54 -18.86
N ASN A 108 9.16 9.81 -18.38
CA ASN A 108 9.46 10.98 -17.54
C ASN A 108 8.43 11.15 -16.41
N ILE A 109 8.09 10.04 -15.74
CA ILE A 109 7.10 10.05 -14.67
C ILE A 109 7.73 10.74 -13.46
N GLU A 110 7.27 11.95 -13.19
CA GLU A 110 7.64 12.76 -12.04
C GLU A 110 6.58 12.58 -10.95
N THR A 111 7.01 12.39 -9.71
CA THR A 111 6.11 12.32 -8.56
C THR A 111 6.14 13.64 -7.80
N MET A 112 4.98 14.20 -7.51
CA MET A 112 4.87 15.42 -6.72
C MET A 112 5.30 15.16 -5.27
N VAL A 113 6.10 16.08 -4.71
CA VAL A 113 6.44 16.12 -3.28
C VAL A 113 5.70 17.26 -2.58
N SER A 114 5.51 17.14 -1.27
CA SER A 114 4.76 18.10 -0.45
C SER A 114 5.20 19.55 -0.65
N ASP A 115 6.51 19.78 -0.77
CA ASP A 115 7.09 21.13 -0.87
C ASP A 115 6.70 21.85 -2.17
N LEU A 116 6.26 21.10 -3.18
CA LEU A 116 5.76 21.64 -4.45
C LEU A 116 4.25 21.85 -4.44
N CYS A 117 3.53 21.37 -3.41
CA CYS A 117 2.11 21.65 -3.24
C CYS A 117 1.88 22.79 -2.24
N THR A 118 1.90 24.02 -2.74
CA THR A 118 1.90 25.23 -1.91
C THR A 118 0.53 25.66 -1.37
N ASP A 119 -0.56 25.26 -2.02
CA ASP A 119 -1.93 25.71 -1.67
C ASP A 119 -2.92 24.55 -1.41
N GLY A 120 -2.42 23.31 -1.24
CA GLY A 120 -3.25 22.10 -1.15
C GLY A 120 -3.94 21.70 -2.46
N ASN A 121 -3.90 22.56 -3.48
CA ASN A 121 -4.32 22.23 -4.83
C ASN A 121 -3.17 21.54 -5.59
N CYS A 122 -2.99 20.25 -5.34
CA CYS A 122 -1.84 19.52 -5.84
C CYS A 122 -2.11 18.78 -7.17
N CYS A 123 -3.37 18.49 -7.49
CA CYS A 123 -3.76 17.78 -8.71
C CYS A 123 -3.90 18.77 -9.87
N GLN A 124 -2.87 18.89 -10.71
CA GLN A 124 -2.82 19.86 -11.81
C GLN A 124 -3.09 19.20 -13.17
N GLU A 125 -3.33 20.03 -14.20
CA GLU A 125 -3.62 19.56 -15.55
C GLU A 125 -2.59 18.54 -16.06
N GLY A 126 -3.08 17.38 -16.51
CA GLY A 126 -2.28 16.26 -16.99
C GLY A 126 -1.88 15.25 -15.91
N ASP A 127 -1.95 15.62 -14.63
CA ASP A 127 -1.51 14.75 -13.53
C ASP A 127 -2.46 13.57 -13.31
N TYR A 128 -1.88 12.42 -12.95
CA TYR A 128 -2.56 11.27 -12.39
C TYR A 128 -2.60 11.40 -10.87
N CYS A 129 -3.80 11.59 -10.33
CA CYS A 129 -4.04 11.92 -8.93
C CYS A 129 -4.63 10.70 -8.22
N SER A 130 -3.78 10.09 -7.40
CA SER A 130 -4.06 8.89 -6.65
C SER A 130 -4.78 9.18 -5.34
N TYR A 131 -5.74 8.34 -4.97
CA TYR A 131 -6.60 8.51 -3.80
C TYR A 131 -6.71 7.21 -2.99
N ALA A 132 -6.98 7.34 -1.69
CA ALA A 132 -7.28 6.22 -0.83
C ALA A 132 -8.76 5.82 -0.90
N CYS A 133 -9.03 4.57 -0.57
CA CYS A 133 -10.37 4.03 -0.34
C CYS A 133 -10.44 3.53 1.10
N PRO A 134 -11.63 3.47 1.72
CA PRO A 134 -11.77 3.00 3.08
C PRO A 134 -11.38 1.52 3.22
N PRO A 135 -11.10 1.03 4.46
CA PRO A 135 -10.80 -0.37 4.73
C PRO A 135 -11.79 -1.34 4.08
N GLY A 136 -11.27 -2.40 3.45
CA GLY A 136 -12.07 -3.36 2.66
C GLY A 136 -12.24 -2.99 1.19
N TYR A 137 -11.91 -1.74 0.81
CA TYR A 137 -11.96 -1.26 -0.57
C TYR A 137 -10.56 -0.92 -1.11
N GLN A 138 -10.47 -0.82 -2.42
CA GLN A 138 -9.29 -0.42 -3.18
C GLN A 138 -9.68 0.47 -4.34
N LYS A 139 -8.73 1.28 -4.78
CA LYS A 139 -8.87 2.17 -5.93
C LYS A 139 -9.16 1.35 -7.18
N SER A 140 -10.05 1.84 -8.04
CA SER A 140 -10.41 1.21 -9.32
C SER A 140 -9.77 1.89 -10.54
N GLN A 141 -9.15 3.05 -10.34
CA GLN A 141 -8.69 3.92 -11.41
C GLN A 141 -7.17 3.88 -11.56
N TRP A 142 -6.74 3.50 -12.75
CA TRP A 142 -5.38 3.56 -13.27
C TRP A 142 -5.44 3.52 -14.80
N PRO A 143 -4.56 4.23 -15.52
CA PRO A 143 -4.50 4.13 -16.97
C PRO A 143 -4.08 2.73 -17.42
N LYS A 144 -4.59 2.26 -18.57
CA LYS A 144 -4.11 1.02 -19.21
C LYS A 144 -2.62 1.10 -19.56
N VAL A 145 -2.17 2.29 -19.96
CA VAL A 145 -0.77 2.58 -20.20
C VAL A 145 -0.05 2.76 -18.86
N GLN A 146 1.11 2.14 -18.72
CA GLN A 146 1.98 2.26 -17.53
C GLN A 146 3.37 2.78 -17.94
N GLY A 147 4.26 2.97 -16.96
CA GLY A 147 5.60 3.49 -17.20
C GLY A 147 6.46 2.58 -18.06
N GLU A 148 7.21 3.16 -19.00
CA GLU A 148 8.12 2.45 -19.90
C GLU A 148 9.18 1.62 -19.16
N THR A 149 9.66 2.13 -18.01
CA THR A 149 10.66 1.43 -17.17
C THR A 149 10.03 0.62 -16.03
N GLY A 150 8.75 0.27 -16.17
CA GLY A 150 8.02 -0.57 -15.21
C GLY A 150 7.43 0.19 -14.03
N GLN A 151 7.42 1.53 -14.02
CA GLN A 151 6.71 2.28 -12.98
C GLN A 151 5.21 2.03 -13.09
N SER A 152 4.55 1.82 -11.94
CA SER A 152 3.10 1.88 -11.89
C SER A 152 2.60 3.32 -11.91
N VAL A 153 1.45 3.53 -12.53
CA VAL A 153 0.73 4.80 -12.56
C VAL A 153 -0.72 4.53 -12.22
N GLY A 154 -1.28 5.30 -11.30
CA GLY A 154 -2.64 5.10 -10.82
C GLY A 154 -3.31 6.39 -10.39
N GLY A 155 -4.63 6.31 -10.18
CA GLY A 155 -5.46 7.48 -9.91
C GLY A 155 -6.31 7.91 -11.09
N ILE A 156 -7.14 8.92 -10.85
CA ILE A 156 -7.90 9.65 -11.88
C ILE A 156 -7.02 10.76 -12.46
N GLN A 157 -7.31 11.22 -13.68
CA GLN A 157 -6.49 12.23 -14.33
C GLN A 157 -7.18 13.59 -14.32
N CYS A 158 -6.42 14.67 -14.10
CA CYS A 158 -6.90 16.01 -14.38
C CYS A 158 -6.83 16.28 -15.88
N GLN A 159 -7.99 16.47 -16.53
CA GLN A 159 -8.09 16.77 -17.96
C GLN A 159 -9.07 17.93 -18.18
N ASN A 160 -8.63 18.96 -18.91
CA ASN A 160 -9.39 20.19 -19.16
C ASN A 160 -9.89 20.87 -17.86
N GLY A 161 -9.11 20.78 -16.78
CA GLY A 161 -9.48 21.29 -15.46
C GLY A 161 -10.49 20.43 -14.68
N TYR A 162 -10.86 19.25 -15.18
CA TYR A 162 -11.78 18.33 -14.53
C TYR A 162 -11.21 16.92 -14.34
N LEU A 163 -11.55 16.30 -13.21
CA LEU A 163 -11.21 14.93 -12.87
C LEU A 163 -11.90 13.94 -13.81
N THR A 164 -11.11 13.07 -14.44
CA THR A 164 -11.55 12.12 -15.46
C THR A 164 -11.09 10.72 -15.10
N LEU A 165 -11.96 9.72 -15.30
CA LEU A 165 -11.66 8.31 -15.09
C LEU A 165 -10.55 7.84 -16.04
N THR A 166 -9.62 7.04 -15.52
CA THR A 166 -8.48 6.51 -16.27
C THR A 166 -8.65 5.04 -16.62
N ASN A 167 -9.52 4.33 -15.88
CA ASN A 167 -9.94 2.98 -16.17
C ASN A 167 -11.43 2.96 -16.57
N PRO A 168 -11.75 2.81 -17.87
CA PRO A 168 -13.13 2.83 -18.34
C PRO A 168 -13.96 1.61 -17.93
N GLU A 169 -13.34 0.55 -17.40
CA GLU A 169 -14.04 -0.65 -16.94
C GLU A 169 -14.80 -0.43 -15.61
N TYR A 170 -14.43 0.61 -14.85
CA TYR A 170 -15.03 0.91 -13.55
C TYR A 170 -15.62 2.32 -13.53
N HIS A 171 -16.86 2.43 -13.04
CA HIS A 171 -17.57 3.71 -12.90
C HIS A 171 -17.57 4.24 -11.46
N THR A 172 -17.18 3.47 -10.46
CA THR A 172 -16.98 3.92 -9.08
C THR A 172 -15.49 4.11 -8.81
N LEU A 173 -15.10 5.01 -7.90
CA LEU A 173 -13.69 5.21 -7.54
C LEU A 173 -13.14 4.08 -6.67
N CYS A 174 -13.96 3.57 -5.76
CA CYS A 174 -13.60 2.49 -4.86
C CYS A 174 -14.37 1.21 -5.20
N ILE A 175 -13.65 0.08 -5.24
CA ILE A 175 -14.21 -1.26 -5.42
C ILE A 175 -13.79 -2.14 -4.25
N PRO A 176 -14.62 -3.10 -3.82
CA PRO A 176 -14.24 -4.01 -2.74
C PRO A 176 -13.08 -4.92 -3.17
N GLY A 177 -12.41 -5.52 -2.18
CA GLY A 177 -11.62 -6.74 -2.43
C GLY A 177 -12.51 -7.92 -2.81
N VAL A 178 -11.92 -9.10 -2.99
CA VAL A 178 -12.69 -10.32 -3.25
C VAL A 178 -13.70 -10.61 -2.14
N ASP A 179 -14.87 -11.13 -2.52
CA ASP A 179 -15.93 -11.57 -1.61
C ASP A 179 -15.85 -13.07 -1.28
N ALA A 180 -15.11 -13.84 -2.09
CA ALA A 180 -14.89 -15.28 -1.91
C ALA A 180 -14.20 -15.65 -0.58
N VAL A 181 -13.47 -14.69 0.02
CA VAL A 181 -12.84 -14.84 1.34
C VAL A 181 -13.02 -13.58 2.16
N THR A 182 -13.06 -13.73 3.49
CA THR A 182 -13.03 -12.61 4.42
C THR A 182 -11.70 -12.60 5.14
N VAL A 183 -10.91 -11.54 4.94
CA VAL A 183 -9.66 -11.32 5.68
C VAL A 183 -9.82 -10.09 6.56
N LYS A 184 -9.44 -10.25 7.82
CA LYS A 184 -9.57 -9.22 8.86
C LYS A 184 -8.31 -9.15 9.69
N VAL A 185 -8.04 -7.97 10.23
CA VAL A 185 -7.04 -7.74 11.28
C VAL A 185 -7.78 -7.63 12.59
N GLU A 186 -7.50 -8.52 13.53
CA GLU A 186 -7.98 -8.45 14.92
C GLU A 186 -6.84 -7.95 15.80
N ASN A 187 -6.98 -6.75 16.38
CA ASN A 187 -5.93 -6.20 17.23
C ASN A 187 -6.12 -6.66 18.68
N LYS A 188 -5.29 -7.62 19.12
CA LYS A 188 -5.26 -8.13 20.51
C LYS A 188 -4.19 -7.47 21.39
N LEU A 189 -3.52 -6.44 20.87
CA LEU A 189 -2.45 -5.73 21.56
C LEU A 189 -3.04 -4.79 22.61
N PRO A 190 -2.27 -4.39 23.64
CA PRO A 190 -2.73 -3.40 24.63
C PRO A 190 -2.79 -1.95 24.09
N GLY A 191 -2.39 -1.73 22.84
CA GLY A 191 -2.30 -0.41 22.20
C GLY A 191 -2.68 -0.43 20.73
N ASN A 192 -2.52 0.70 20.05
CA ASN A 192 -2.78 0.82 18.62
C ASN A 192 -1.61 0.28 17.78
N ALA A 193 -1.92 -0.16 16.57
CA ALA A 193 -0.94 -0.46 15.54
C ALA A 193 -1.43 0.07 14.20
N SER A 194 -0.55 0.69 13.43
CA SER A 194 -0.83 1.16 12.08
C SER A 194 -0.30 0.16 11.04
N ILE A 195 -1.19 -0.22 10.14
CA ILE A 195 -0.87 -1.07 8.99
C ILE A 195 -1.09 -0.24 7.73
N CYS A 196 -0.06 -0.04 6.93
CA CYS A 196 -0.08 0.89 5.81
C CYS A 196 -0.04 0.13 4.48
N ARG A 197 -1.12 0.19 3.71
CA ARG A 197 -1.15 -0.39 2.37
C ARG A 197 -0.43 0.53 1.39
N THR A 198 0.30 -0.08 0.48
CA THR A 198 0.93 0.60 -0.64
C THR A 198 -0.11 1.27 -1.57
N ASP A 199 0.21 2.46 -2.07
CA ASP A 199 -0.47 3.11 -3.19
C ASP A 199 -0.12 2.38 -4.51
N TYR A 200 -0.80 1.26 -4.77
CA TYR A 200 -0.53 0.42 -5.92
C TYR A 200 -1.83 0.02 -6.66
N PRO A 201 -1.92 0.27 -7.97
CA PRO A 201 -0.96 0.98 -8.83
C PRO A 201 -0.86 2.48 -8.48
N GLY A 202 0.31 3.10 -8.60
CA GLY A 202 0.49 4.51 -8.26
C GLY A 202 1.93 4.84 -7.86
N THR A 203 2.08 5.64 -6.81
CA THR A 203 3.41 6.07 -6.33
C THR A 203 4.16 5.00 -5.55
N GLU A 204 3.50 3.90 -5.20
CA GLU A 204 4.05 2.79 -4.41
C GLU A 204 4.50 3.17 -2.98
N GLY A 205 4.04 4.33 -2.48
CA GLY A 205 4.24 4.71 -1.08
C GLY A 205 3.25 4.05 -0.12
N MET A 206 3.67 3.84 1.13
CA MET A 206 2.92 3.16 2.20
C MET A 206 1.92 4.11 2.85
N TYR A 207 0.98 4.61 2.06
CA TYR A 207 0.19 5.78 2.44
C TYR A 207 -1.23 5.48 2.87
N ILE A 208 -1.78 4.30 2.59
CA ILE A 208 -3.19 4.00 2.85
C ILE A 208 -3.32 3.34 4.23
N PRO A 209 -3.81 4.05 5.25
CA PRO A 209 -3.78 3.56 6.62
C PRO A 209 -4.92 2.59 6.91
N LEU A 210 -4.58 1.56 7.67
CA LEU A 210 -5.47 0.78 8.49
C LEU A 210 -5.01 0.97 9.95
N GLY A 211 -5.57 1.99 10.61
CA GLY A 211 -5.35 2.24 12.02
C GLY A 211 -6.18 1.28 12.85
N THR A 212 -5.53 0.50 13.72
CA THR A 212 -6.21 -0.46 14.58
C THR A 212 -6.17 0.00 16.04
N VAL A 213 -7.26 -0.22 16.78
CA VAL A 213 -7.30 -0.04 18.24
C VAL A 213 -7.47 -1.37 18.96
N SER A 214 -7.03 -1.42 20.22
CA SER A 214 -7.07 -2.63 21.05
C SER A 214 -8.49 -3.22 21.14
N GLY A 215 -8.60 -4.53 20.92
CA GLY A 215 -9.84 -5.30 21.02
C GLY A 215 -10.72 -5.26 19.76
N GLU A 216 -10.40 -4.44 18.77
CA GLU A 216 -11.24 -4.23 17.59
C GLU A 216 -10.80 -5.05 16.38
N THR A 217 -11.69 -5.15 15.39
CA THR A 217 -11.46 -5.90 14.15
C THR A 217 -11.73 -5.04 12.92
N TYR A 218 -10.85 -5.14 11.93
CA TYR A 218 -10.88 -4.32 10.72
C TYR A 218 -10.76 -5.16 9.45
N PRO A 219 -11.48 -4.83 8.37
CA PRO A 219 -11.34 -5.55 7.11
C PRO A 219 -9.99 -5.24 6.45
N LEU A 220 -9.35 -6.28 5.92
CA LEU A 220 -8.17 -6.16 5.07
C LEU A 220 -8.57 -6.42 3.62
N THR A 221 -8.28 -5.49 2.71
CA THR A 221 -8.64 -5.65 1.30
C THR A 221 -7.76 -6.71 0.64
N VAL A 222 -8.38 -7.66 -0.06
CA VAL A 222 -7.67 -8.70 -0.81
C VAL A 222 -7.94 -8.51 -2.31
N PRO A 223 -6.96 -8.05 -3.10
CA PRO A 223 -7.14 -7.93 -4.54
C PRO A 223 -7.29 -9.30 -5.21
N ASP A 224 -8.13 -9.36 -6.25
CA ASP A 224 -8.19 -10.50 -7.16
C ASP A 224 -7.06 -10.40 -8.18
N GLY A 225 -6.08 -11.31 -8.09
CA GLY A 225 -4.95 -11.34 -9.01
C GLY A 225 -5.33 -11.63 -10.47
N SER A 226 -6.57 -12.06 -10.75
CA SER A 226 -7.07 -12.32 -12.10
C SER A 226 -7.81 -11.15 -12.75
N THR A 227 -8.35 -10.22 -11.96
CA THR A 227 -9.22 -9.13 -12.46
C THR A 227 -8.78 -7.74 -12.02
N TYR A 228 -7.95 -7.62 -10.99
CA TYR A 228 -7.41 -6.33 -10.56
C TYR A 228 -6.22 -5.90 -11.44
N TYR A 229 -5.43 -4.93 -10.97
CA TYR A 229 -4.26 -4.43 -11.66
C TYR A 229 -3.25 -5.53 -11.99
N HIS A 230 -2.75 -5.55 -13.23
CA HIS A 230 -1.69 -6.44 -13.69
C HIS A 230 -0.46 -5.61 -14.04
N TRP A 231 0.69 -5.97 -13.47
CA TRP A 231 1.96 -5.31 -13.72
C TRP A 231 2.80 -6.16 -14.67
N GLU A 232 3.14 -5.62 -15.84
CA GLU A 232 3.84 -6.33 -16.91
C GLU A 232 3.17 -7.68 -17.27
N GLY A 233 1.83 -7.71 -17.25
CA GLY A 233 1.03 -8.92 -17.52
C GLY A 233 1.03 -9.95 -16.38
N LYS A 234 1.60 -9.63 -15.21
CA LYS A 234 1.61 -10.48 -14.02
C LYS A 234 0.54 -10.02 -13.03
N SER A 235 -0.10 -10.99 -12.40
CA SER A 235 -1.01 -10.76 -11.28
C SER A 235 -0.33 -10.00 -10.14
N THR A 236 -1.10 -9.16 -9.45
CA THR A 236 -0.61 -8.39 -8.30
C THR A 236 -1.31 -8.79 -7.01
N SER A 237 -0.75 -8.35 -5.89
CA SER A 237 -1.31 -8.52 -4.55
C SER A 237 -1.13 -7.23 -3.76
N ALA A 238 -1.89 -7.07 -2.67
CA ALA A 238 -1.71 -5.95 -1.78
C ALA A 238 -0.56 -6.24 -0.80
N GLN A 239 0.27 -5.22 -0.57
CA GLN A 239 1.30 -5.21 0.45
C GLN A 239 0.92 -4.24 1.56
N TYR A 240 1.06 -4.69 2.79
CA TYR A 240 0.67 -3.97 3.99
C TYR A 240 1.83 -3.92 4.97
N TYR A 241 2.33 -2.72 5.23
CA TYR A 241 3.51 -2.46 6.05
C TYR A 241 3.08 -2.23 7.50
N VAL A 242 3.54 -3.09 8.39
CA VAL A 242 3.11 -3.10 9.80
C VAL A 242 4.14 -2.37 10.64
N ASN A 243 3.71 -1.28 11.26
CA ASN A 243 4.55 -0.47 12.16
C ASN A 243 4.51 -1.04 13.58
N ASN A 244 5.51 -0.65 14.40
CA ASN A 244 5.60 -1.03 15.81
C ASN A 244 4.40 -0.56 16.64
N LEU A 245 4.25 -1.15 17.83
CA LEU A 245 3.19 -0.82 18.77
C LEU A 245 3.20 0.68 19.10
N ASN A 246 2.01 1.27 19.15
CA ASN A 246 1.75 2.67 19.42
C ASN A 246 2.23 3.67 18.38
N VAL A 247 2.70 3.22 17.20
CA VAL A 247 2.87 4.09 16.04
C VAL A 247 1.49 4.42 15.47
N SER A 248 1.20 5.72 15.35
CA SER A 248 -0.08 6.19 14.81
C SER A 248 -0.09 6.06 13.27
N PRO A 249 -1.26 6.02 12.62
CA PRO A 249 -1.33 6.15 11.16
C PRO A 249 -0.69 7.44 10.62
N GLY A 250 -0.71 8.51 11.42
CA GLY A 250 -0.02 9.78 11.22
C GLY A 250 1.46 9.61 10.93
N ASP A 251 2.11 8.90 11.85
CA ASP A 251 3.57 8.75 11.90
C ASP A 251 4.04 7.51 11.13
N GLY A 252 3.17 6.52 10.98
CA GLY A 252 3.49 5.21 10.41
C GLY A 252 3.25 5.08 8.90
N CYS A 253 2.27 5.82 8.35
CA CYS A 253 1.90 5.70 6.93
C CYS A 253 2.46 6.86 6.11
N ILE A 254 3.79 6.93 6.07
CA ILE A 254 4.58 7.98 5.42
C ILE A 254 5.71 7.37 4.58
N TRP A 255 6.41 8.22 3.84
CA TRP A 255 7.71 7.89 3.26
C TRP A 255 8.82 8.46 4.14
N GLY A 256 9.41 7.60 4.97
CA GLY A 256 10.48 7.92 5.90
C GLY A 256 11.88 7.88 5.26
N ASP A 257 12.83 8.50 5.96
CA ASP A 257 14.24 8.61 5.59
C ASP A 257 15.14 7.48 6.11
N GLY A 258 14.57 6.59 6.93
CA GLY A 258 15.26 5.43 7.54
C GLY A 258 15.79 5.67 8.93
N SER A 259 15.56 6.86 9.52
CA SER A 259 15.88 7.13 10.93
C SER A 259 15.04 6.31 11.90
N GLU A 260 13.80 6.00 11.52
CA GLU A 260 12.84 5.22 12.31
C GLU A 260 12.22 4.08 11.47
N PRO A 261 11.84 2.95 12.09
CA PRO A 261 11.28 1.80 11.38
C PRO A 261 9.77 1.99 11.08
N VAL A 262 9.44 3.00 10.29
CA VAL A 262 8.06 3.37 9.92
C VAL A 262 7.88 3.47 8.41
N GLY A 263 6.65 3.27 7.94
CA GLY A 263 6.31 3.44 6.52
C GLY A 263 7.08 2.49 5.62
N ASN A 264 7.84 3.02 4.66
CA ASN A 264 8.78 2.26 3.81
C ASN A 264 9.82 1.48 4.62
N TRP A 265 10.11 1.88 5.86
CA TRP A 265 11.04 1.22 6.77
C TRP A 265 10.34 0.36 7.83
N ALA A 266 9.04 0.11 7.69
CA ALA A 266 8.31 -0.74 8.63
C ALA A 266 8.94 -2.16 8.69
N PRO A 267 9.03 -2.79 9.87
CA PRO A 267 9.75 -4.06 10.03
C PRO A 267 9.16 -5.26 9.26
N LEU A 268 7.84 -5.29 9.09
CA LEU A 268 7.12 -6.45 8.57
C LEU A 268 6.14 -6.04 7.48
N VAL A 269 6.06 -6.87 6.43
CA VAL A 269 5.09 -6.75 5.34
C VAL A 269 4.14 -7.94 5.36
N ILE A 270 2.84 -7.66 5.34
CA ILE A 270 1.79 -8.64 5.08
C ILE A 270 1.48 -8.61 3.59
N GLY A 271 1.63 -9.74 2.90
CA GLY A 271 1.11 -9.91 1.55
C GLY A 271 -0.31 -10.47 1.58
N ALA A 272 -1.20 -9.93 0.75
CA ALA A 272 -2.56 -10.44 0.61
C ALA A 272 -3.03 -10.39 -0.85
N GLY A 273 -3.44 -11.54 -1.40
CA GLY A 273 -4.02 -11.61 -2.74
C GLY A 273 -4.87 -12.85 -2.92
N TYR A 274 -5.76 -12.84 -3.92
CA TYR A 274 -6.60 -13.97 -4.26
C TYR A 274 -6.27 -14.48 -5.67
N SER A 275 -6.06 -15.77 -5.81
CA SER A 275 -5.87 -16.40 -7.12
C SER A 275 -6.22 -17.88 -7.05
N GLN A 276 -6.69 -18.44 -8.17
CA GLN A 276 -6.97 -19.88 -8.31
C GLN A 276 -7.93 -20.43 -7.24
N GLY A 277 -8.92 -19.63 -6.82
CA GLY A 277 -9.91 -20.05 -5.83
C GLY A 277 -9.44 -19.94 -4.37
N GLN A 278 -8.26 -19.35 -4.13
CA GLN A 278 -7.63 -19.32 -2.80
C GLN A 278 -7.09 -17.92 -2.47
N ALA A 279 -7.16 -17.57 -1.19
CA ALA A 279 -6.46 -16.42 -0.64
C ALA A 279 -5.04 -16.80 -0.22
N TRP A 280 -4.09 -15.96 -0.58
CA TRP A 280 -2.68 -16.09 -0.26
C TRP A 280 -2.32 -14.98 0.73
N LEU A 281 -1.99 -15.38 1.95
CA LEU A 281 -1.53 -14.49 3.01
C LEU A 281 -0.08 -14.84 3.38
N SER A 282 0.77 -13.84 3.51
CA SER A 282 2.17 -14.02 3.91
C SER A 282 2.59 -13.02 4.97
N LEU A 283 3.54 -13.40 5.83
CA LEU A 283 4.28 -12.51 6.71
C LEU A 283 5.74 -12.52 6.24
N MET A 284 6.27 -11.36 5.89
CA MET A 284 7.59 -11.23 5.29
C MET A 284 8.39 -10.13 6.00
N PRO A 285 9.70 -10.32 6.21
CA PRO A 285 10.55 -9.22 6.64
C PRO A 285 10.72 -8.21 5.50
N ASN A 286 10.80 -6.92 5.82
CA ASN A 286 11.03 -5.85 4.84
C ASN A 286 12.52 -5.70 4.50
N HIS A 287 13.15 -6.81 4.08
CA HIS A 287 14.55 -6.83 3.67
C HIS A 287 14.68 -6.55 2.17
N PRO A 288 15.77 -5.92 1.72
CA PRO A 288 16.90 -5.40 2.48
C PRO A 288 16.69 -3.97 3.02
N THR A 289 15.50 -3.39 2.85
CA THR A 289 15.19 -2.02 3.26
C THR A 289 15.48 -1.81 4.74
N THR A 290 14.97 -2.66 5.62
CA THR A 290 15.24 -2.60 7.06
C THR A 290 15.57 -3.98 7.62
N TYR A 291 16.34 -4.00 8.70
CA TYR A 291 16.58 -5.19 9.53
C TYR A 291 15.96 -5.05 10.93
N ALA A 292 15.14 -4.01 11.14
CA ALA A 292 14.38 -3.86 12.35
C ALA A 292 13.41 -5.03 12.52
N ASN A 293 13.14 -5.37 13.78
CA ASN A 293 12.12 -6.36 14.13
C ASN A 293 10.87 -5.64 14.63
N LEU A 294 9.72 -6.19 14.29
CA LEU A 294 8.44 -5.77 14.85
C LEU A 294 8.41 -6.15 16.34
N ASP A 295 7.92 -5.24 17.18
CA ASP A 295 7.93 -5.38 18.64
C ASP A 295 6.75 -6.19 19.22
N PHE A 296 5.85 -6.69 18.36
CA PHE A 296 4.75 -7.57 18.74
C PHE A 296 4.60 -8.79 17.82
N THR A 297 3.76 -9.74 18.23
CA THR A 297 3.45 -10.97 17.50
C THR A 297 2.32 -10.75 16.51
N ILE A 298 2.45 -11.33 15.30
CA ILE A 298 1.35 -11.48 14.35
C ILE A 298 1.14 -12.95 14.07
N GLU A 299 -0.10 -13.40 13.96
CA GLU A 299 -0.44 -14.78 13.64
C GLU A 299 -1.56 -14.81 12.60
N ILE A 300 -1.38 -15.64 11.57
CA ILE A 300 -2.43 -15.93 10.58
C ILE A 300 -3.28 -17.08 11.12
N VAL A 301 -4.56 -16.80 11.37
CA VAL A 301 -5.56 -17.76 11.86
C VAL A 301 -6.77 -17.79 10.93
N GLY A 302 -7.41 -18.95 10.76
CA GLY A 302 -8.63 -19.07 9.96
C GLY A 302 -9.05 -20.52 9.68
N ASP A 303 -10.28 -20.69 9.20
CA ASP A 303 -10.95 -21.98 9.08
C ASP A 303 -10.27 -22.97 8.11
N ASN A 304 -9.55 -22.47 7.10
CA ASN A 304 -8.90 -23.27 6.06
C ASN A 304 -7.45 -22.84 5.79
N VAL A 305 -6.72 -22.44 6.83
CA VAL A 305 -5.33 -22.04 6.71
C VAL A 305 -4.45 -23.29 6.59
N SER A 306 -3.78 -23.46 5.44
CA SER A 306 -2.99 -24.66 5.13
C SER A 306 -1.68 -24.76 5.92
N ASN A 307 -1.10 -23.63 6.34
CA ASN A 307 0.11 -23.55 7.16
C ASN A 307 -0.07 -22.50 8.26
N THR A 308 0.19 -22.85 9.52
CA THR A 308 0.25 -21.85 10.58
C THR A 308 1.48 -20.98 10.36
N CYS A 309 1.27 -19.68 10.16
CA CYS A 309 2.37 -18.73 10.12
C CYS A 309 2.22 -17.70 11.23
N ARG A 310 3.20 -17.69 12.12
CA ARG A 310 3.32 -16.75 13.22
C ARG A 310 4.65 -16.01 13.13
N TYR A 311 4.61 -14.70 13.28
CA TYR A 311 5.77 -13.88 13.53
C TYR A 311 5.95 -13.67 15.04
N SER A 312 7.16 -13.88 15.56
CA SER A 312 7.52 -13.52 16.93
C SER A 312 9.01 -13.27 17.07
N LYS A 313 9.40 -12.08 17.53
CA LYS A 313 10.80 -11.72 17.85
C LYS A 313 11.79 -12.05 16.72
N GLY A 314 11.43 -11.68 15.49
CA GLY A 314 12.26 -11.91 14.29
C GLY A 314 12.19 -13.32 13.71
N GLN A 315 11.43 -14.24 14.31
CA GLN A 315 11.15 -15.56 13.73
C GLN A 315 9.86 -15.54 12.94
N TYR A 316 9.87 -16.16 11.75
CA TYR A 316 8.75 -16.21 10.82
C TYR A 316 8.27 -17.64 10.62
N CYS A 317 6.94 -17.82 10.63
CA CYS A 317 6.25 -19.08 10.45
C CYS A 317 6.78 -20.24 11.31
N SER A 318 7.01 -19.94 12.61
CA SER A 318 7.43 -20.88 13.65
C SER A 318 6.32 -21.24 14.64
#